data_AF-A0A1W1HLL3-F1
#
_entry.id   AF-A0A1W1HLL3-F1
#
_cell.length_a   1.000
_cell.length_b   1.000
_cell.length_c   1.000
_cell.angle_alpha   90.00
_cell.angle_beta   90.00
_cell.angle_gamma   90.00
#
_symmetry.space_group_name_H-M   'P 1'
#
loop_
_entity.id
_entity.type
_entity.pdbx_description
1 polymer ?
#
loop_
_entity_poly.entity_id
_entity_poly.type
_entity_poly.pdbx_seq_one_letter_code
_entity_poly.pdbx_strand_id
1 'polypeptide(L)'
;MENPDYDKHSKGIVQFTHLKHATDYSIGCGECHHDSDGQPLSDLKMGDSVEKCNACHSDTGKAPKGISDSEKLGFHKEALHKNCITCHKTYNKEKNTKAAPASCTQCHPKNK
;
A
#
# COMPACT_ATOMS: atom_id res chain seq x y z
N MET A 1 0.02 -8.73 1.99
CA MET A 1 -1.38 -8.97 2.28
C MET A 1 -1.78 -10.01 1.26
N GLU A 2 -2.30 -11.15 1.72
CA GLU A 2 -2.81 -12.17 0.82
C GLU A 2 -4.11 -11.65 0.21
N ASN A 3 -4.28 -11.81 -1.11
CA ASN A 3 -5.46 -11.36 -1.81
C ASN A 3 -5.85 -12.43 -2.83
N PRO A 4 -7.07 -13.01 -2.73
CA PRO A 4 -7.53 -14.09 -3.59
C PRO A 4 -7.67 -13.69 -5.07
N ASP A 5 -7.71 -12.40 -5.40
CA ASP A 5 -7.81 -11.91 -6.79
C ASP A 5 -6.51 -12.14 -7.59
N TYR A 6 -5.44 -12.58 -6.92
CA TYR A 6 -4.19 -12.98 -7.57
C TYR A 6 -4.16 -14.50 -7.76
N ASP A 7 -4.21 -14.95 -9.01
CA ASP A 7 -4.01 -16.37 -9.35
C ASP A 7 -2.63 -16.89 -8.91
N LYS A 8 -1.61 -16.01 -8.95
CA LYS A 8 -0.25 -16.34 -8.55
C LYS A 8 0.50 -15.14 -8.00
N HIS A 9 1.18 -15.34 -6.88
CA HIS A 9 2.09 -14.34 -6.32
C HIS A 9 3.51 -14.52 -6.86
N SER A 10 4.08 -13.43 -7.40
CA SER A 10 5.46 -13.41 -7.90
C SER A 10 6.52 -13.17 -6.81
N LYS A 11 6.09 -12.80 -5.60
CA LYS A 11 6.90 -12.50 -4.41
C LYS A 11 6.17 -13.01 -3.17
N GLY A 12 6.89 -13.11 -2.04
CA GLY A 12 6.25 -13.48 -0.79
C GLY A 12 5.25 -12.47 -0.30
N ILE A 13 4.28 -12.96 0.47
CA ILE A 13 3.16 -12.18 0.96
C ILE A 13 3.67 -11.15 1.97
N VAL A 14 3.41 -9.87 1.68
CA VAL A 14 3.74 -8.77 2.60
C VAL A 14 2.98 -8.95 3.91
N GLN A 15 3.66 -8.96 5.03
CA GLN A 15 2.99 -8.92 6.34
C GLN A 15 2.71 -7.46 6.68
N PHE A 16 1.44 -7.08 6.79
CA PHE A 16 1.04 -5.71 7.09
C PHE A 16 0.46 -5.63 8.50
N THR A 17 1.05 -4.78 9.33
CA THR A 17 0.63 -4.57 10.72
C THR A 17 -0.25 -3.32 10.80
N HIS A 18 -1.51 -3.44 10.37
CA HIS A 18 -2.47 -2.32 10.34
C HIS A 18 -2.56 -1.59 11.69
N LEU A 19 -2.73 -2.33 12.79
CA LEU A 19 -2.87 -1.75 14.13
C LEU A 19 -1.67 -0.87 14.50
N LYS A 20 -0.44 -1.33 14.23
CA LYS A 20 0.77 -0.54 14.53
C LYS A 20 0.83 0.79 13.77
N HIS A 21 0.35 0.83 12.53
CA HIS A 21 0.33 2.07 11.76
C HIS A 21 -0.64 3.07 12.40
N ALA A 22 -1.81 2.61 12.80
CA ALA A 22 -2.81 3.46 13.45
C ALA A 22 -2.42 3.88 14.88
N THR A 23 -1.89 2.97 15.71
CA THR A 23 -1.62 3.24 17.12
C THR A 23 -0.20 3.70 17.37
N ASP A 24 0.77 2.82 17.09
CA ASP A 24 2.17 3.01 17.50
C ASP A 24 2.81 4.15 16.71
N TYR A 25 2.42 4.30 15.44
CA TYR A 25 2.93 5.35 14.54
C TYR A 25 1.96 6.52 14.39
N SER A 26 0.76 6.42 14.97
CA SER A 26 -0.26 7.47 14.97
C SER A 26 -0.58 8.01 13.56
N ILE A 27 -0.59 7.12 12.56
CA ILE A 27 -0.91 7.45 11.17
C ILE A 27 -2.44 7.52 11.04
N GLY A 28 -2.94 8.64 10.51
CA GLY A 28 -4.36 8.86 10.31
C GLY A 28 -4.95 7.90 9.26
N CYS A 29 -6.23 7.55 9.41
CA CYS A 29 -6.93 6.64 8.51
C CYS A 29 -6.90 7.13 7.05
N GLY A 30 -7.05 8.45 6.87
CA GLY A 30 -7.03 9.13 5.57
C GLY A 30 -5.68 9.11 4.86
N GLU A 31 -4.58 8.78 5.55
CA GLU A 31 -3.25 8.67 4.93
C GLU A 31 -3.15 7.47 3.98
N CYS A 32 -4.06 6.50 4.11
CA CYS A 32 -4.14 5.33 3.23
C CYS A 32 -5.53 5.16 2.60
N HIS A 33 -6.60 5.39 3.37
CA HIS A 33 -7.96 5.28 2.87
C HIS A 33 -8.38 6.60 2.24
N HIS A 34 -8.66 6.56 0.95
CA HIS A 34 -9.14 7.70 0.18
C HIS A 34 -10.43 7.33 -0.57
N ASP A 35 -11.17 8.34 -1.01
CA ASP A 35 -12.33 8.16 -1.87
C ASP A 35 -11.94 7.93 -3.35
N SER A 36 -12.93 7.87 -4.24
CA SER A 36 -12.72 7.68 -5.68
C SER A 36 -11.98 8.84 -6.36
N ASP A 37 -12.01 10.04 -5.76
CA ASP A 37 -11.33 11.23 -6.26
C ASP A 37 -9.93 11.38 -5.67
N GLY A 38 -9.50 10.40 -4.87
CA GLY A 38 -8.21 10.40 -4.18
C GLY A 38 -8.15 11.33 -2.97
N GLN A 39 -9.30 11.81 -2.47
CA GLN A 39 -9.34 12.63 -1.26
C GLN A 39 -9.23 11.76 0.00
N PRO A 40 -8.41 12.16 1.00
CA PRO A 40 -8.29 11.43 2.25
C PRO A 40 -9.63 11.27 2.99
N LEU A 41 -9.93 10.05 3.43
CA LEU A 41 -11.08 9.76 4.28
C LEU A 41 -10.70 9.98 5.75
N SER A 42 -10.52 11.25 6.13
CA SER A 42 -10.00 11.66 7.44
C SER A 42 -10.94 11.41 8.62
N ASP A 43 -12.25 11.26 8.36
CA ASP A 43 -13.27 11.07 9.40
C ASP A 43 -13.47 9.59 9.80
N LEU A 44 -12.72 8.68 9.18
CA LEU A 44 -12.77 7.24 9.51
C LEU A 44 -12.26 6.99 10.93
N LYS A 45 -12.97 6.10 11.65
CA LYS A 45 -12.58 5.59 12.97
C LYS A 45 -12.37 4.09 12.94
N MET A 46 -11.63 3.59 13.93
CA MET A 46 -11.39 2.16 14.09
C MET A 46 -12.73 1.40 14.17
N GLY A 47 -12.88 0.37 13.34
CA GLY A 47 -14.10 -0.45 13.26
C GLY A 47 -15.11 0.02 12.20
N ASP A 48 -14.90 1.18 11.58
CA ASP A 48 -15.69 1.55 10.40
C ASP A 48 -15.42 0.59 9.25
N SER A 49 -16.46 0.36 8.44
CA SER A 49 -16.31 -0.39 7.20
C SER A 49 -15.58 0.45 6.17
N VAL A 50 -14.59 -0.16 5.53
CA VAL A 50 -13.77 0.46 4.48
C VAL A 50 -13.67 -0.48 3.30
N GLU A 51 -13.62 0.10 2.10
CA GLU A 51 -13.42 -0.68 0.89
C GLU A 51 -11.99 -1.19 0.77
N LYS A 52 -11.83 -2.34 0.11
CA LYS A 52 -10.50 -2.88 -0.20
C LYS A 52 -9.90 -2.12 -1.39
N CYS A 53 -8.58 -1.98 -1.41
CA CYS A 53 -7.87 -1.25 -2.47
C CYS A 53 -8.20 -1.78 -3.89
N ASN A 54 -8.32 -3.10 -4.03
CA ASN A 54 -8.64 -3.79 -5.27
C ASN A 54 -10.08 -3.62 -5.75
N ALA A 55 -10.97 -2.99 -4.97
CA ALA A 55 -12.30 -2.61 -5.44
C ALA A 55 -12.22 -1.54 -6.55
N CYS A 56 -11.22 -0.65 -6.48
CA CYS A 56 -11.00 0.41 -7.49
C CYS A 56 -9.68 0.22 -8.26
N HIS A 57 -8.63 -0.26 -7.58
CA HIS A 57 -7.33 -0.56 -8.19
C HIS A 57 -7.28 -2.06 -8.53
N SER A 58 -8.16 -2.52 -9.42
CA SER A 58 -8.51 -3.93 -9.59
C SER A 58 -7.50 -4.76 -10.40
N ASP A 59 -6.67 -4.14 -11.24
CA ASP A 59 -5.79 -4.91 -12.12
C ASP A 59 -4.66 -5.57 -11.33
N THR A 60 -4.67 -6.91 -11.29
CA THR A 60 -3.65 -7.73 -10.61
C THR A 60 -2.45 -8.05 -11.49
N GLY A 61 -2.52 -7.67 -12.77
CA GLY A 61 -1.45 -7.82 -13.75
C GLY A 61 -0.25 -6.89 -13.52
N LYS A 62 0.73 -6.99 -14.41
CA LYS A 62 1.86 -6.06 -14.45
C LYS A 62 1.48 -4.87 -15.33
N ALA A 63 1.57 -3.65 -14.78
CA ALA A 63 1.41 -2.41 -15.52
C ALA A 63 2.32 -2.40 -16.78
N PRO A 64 1.78 -2.11 -17.97
CA PRO A 64 2.56 -1.92 -19.19
C PRO A 64 3.61 -0.82 -19.04
N LYS A 65 4.64 -0.87 -19.89
CA LYS A 65 5.60 0.24 -20.01
C LYS A 65 4.97 1.35 -20.86
N GLY A 66 5.23 2.61 -20.51
CA GLY A 66 4.83 3.76 -21.32
C GLY A 66 3.43 4.33 -21.03
N ILE A 67 2.69 3.77 -20.07
CA ILE A 67 1.43 4.35 -19.58
C ILE A 67 1.69 5.46 -18.56
N SER A 68 0.72 6.36 -18.42
CA SER A 68 0.76 7.45 -17.45
C SER A 68 0.73 6.94 -16.00
N ASP A 69 1.15 7.78 -15.06
CA ASP A 69 1.12 7.43 -13.65
C ASP A 69 -0.30 7.26 -13.10
N SER A 70 -1.29 7.94 -13.70
CA SER A 70 -2.70 7.76 -13.36
C SER A 70 -3.19 6.37 -13.81
N GLU A 71 -2.89 5.98 -15.04
CA GLU A 71 -3.24 4.64 -15.54
C GLU A 71 -2.57 3.53 -14.73
N LYS A 72 -1.34 3.74 -14.25
CA LYS A 72 -0.69 2.78 -13.35
C LYS A 72 -1.49 2.55 -12.07
N LEU A 73 -2.24 3.55 -11.58
CA LEU A 73 -3.03 3.37 -10.36
C LEU A 73 -4.16 2.36 -10.55
N GLY A 74 -4.63 2.08 -11.78
CA GLY A 74 -5.57 0.97 -12.01
C GLY A 74 -5.01 -0.39 -11.55
N PHE A 75 -3.68 -0.52 -11.49
CA PHE A 75 -3.00 -1.72 -11.05
C PHE A 75 -2.79 -1.73 -9.54
N HIS A 76 -3.40 -2.70 -8.86
CA HIS A 76 -3.33 -2.87 -7.41
C HIS A 76 -1.90 -2.81 -6.86
N LYS A 77 -0.96 -3.48 -7.57
CA LYS A 77 0.45 -3.52 -7.21
C LYS A 77 1.10 -2.13 -7.23
N GLU A 78 0.79 -1.32 -8.23
CA GLU A 78 1.39 0.00 -8.38
C GLU A 78 0.79 0.98 -7.37
N ALA A 79 -0.52 0.88 -7.09
CA ALA A 79 -1.17 1.64 -6.02
C ALA A 79 -0.52 1.36 -4.65
N LEU A 80 -0.36 0.08 -4.28
CA LEU A 80 0.32 -0.32 -3.04
C LEU A 80 1.77 0.16 -2.98
N HIS A 81 2.54 -0.02 -4.04
CA HIS A 81 3.93 0.42 -4.08
C HIS A 81 4.05 1.94 -3.96
N LYS A 82 3.17 2.69 -4.63
CA LYS A 82 3.15 4.15 -4.51
C LYS A 82 2.82 4.57 -3.09
N ASN A 83 1.80 3.98 -2.45
CA ASN A 83 1.40 4.34 -1.10
C ASN A 83 2.47 3.98 -0.06
N CYS A 84 2.82 2.70 0.03
CA CYS A 84 3.67 2.20 1.12
C CYS A 84 5.12 2.65 0.96
N ILE A 85 5.71 2.50 -0.24
CA ILE A 85 7.14 2.74 -0.43
C ILE A 85 7.45 4.24 -0.37
N THR A 86 6.56 5.09 -0.89
CA THR A 86 6.78 6.55 -0.85
C THR A 86 6.78 7.05 0.59
N CYS A 87 5.77 6.71 1.39
CA CYS A 87 5.71 7.10 2.80
C CYS A 87 6.94 6.59 3.58
N HIS A 88 7.29 5.31 3.43
CA HIS A 88 8.47 4.75 4.11
C HIS A 88 9.79 5.42 3.69
N LYS A 89 9.98 5.72 2.40
CA LYS A 89 11.17 6.42 1.92
C LYS A 89 11.23 7.86 2.43
N THR A 90 10.11 8.57 2.45
CA THR A 90 10.02 9.92 3.00
C THR A 90 10.38 9.92 4.48
N TYR A 91 9.75 9.07 5.29
CA TYR A 91 10.06 8.92 6.71
C TYR A 91 11.55 8.62 6.95
N ASN A 92 12.09 7.63 6.23
CA ASN A 92 13.51 7.26 6.34
C ASN A 92 14.44 8.42 6.00
N LYS A 93 14.12 9.20 4.96
CA LYS A 93 14.90 10.37 4.55
C LYS A 93 14.85 11.47 5.60
N GLU A 94 13.65 11.83 6.06
CA GLU A 94 13.42 12.93 7.02
C GLU A 94 14.02 12.63 8.40
N LYS A 95 13.93 11.37 8.85
CA LYS A 95 14.47 10.93 10.15
C LYS A 95 15.89 10.39 10.06
N ASN A 96 16.52 10.46 8.88
CA ASN A 96 17.84 9.89 8.60
C ASN A 96 18.00 8.45 9.16
N THR A 97 17.04 7.60 8.84
CA THR A 97 16.93 6.23 9.37
C THR A 97 16.65 5.22 8.25
N LYS A 98 16.71 3.93 8.59
CA LYS A 98 16.32 2.80 7.73
C LYS A 98 15.25 1.93 8.39
N ALA A 99 14.55 2.46 9.39
CA ALA A 99 13.58 1.73 10.19
C ALA A 99 12.34 1.30 9.38
N ALA A 100 11.87 2.13 8.46
CA ALA A 100 10.73 1.79 7.61
C ALA A 100 11.17 0.92 6.42
N PRO A 101 10.49 -0.20 6.10
CA PRO A 101 10.91 -1.10 5.03
C PRO A 101 10.67 -0.47 3.65
N ALA A 102 11.74 -0.22 2.89
CA ALA A 102 11.65 0.49 1.59
C ALA A 102 12.22 -0.31 0.41
N SER A 103 12.76 -1.50 0.66
CA SER A 103 13.27 -2.41 -0.38
C SER A 103 12.41 -3.65 -0.53
N CYS A 104 12.51 -4.30 -1.70
CA CYS A 104 11.67 -5.43 -2.09
C CYS A 104 11.65 -6.53 -1.03
N THR A 105 12.81 -6.93 -0.51
CA THR A 105 12.95 -8.06 0.43
C THR A 105 12.61 -7.70 1.87
N GLN A 106 12.55 -6.41 2.21
CA GLN A 106 12.10 -5.96 3.53
C GLN A 106 10.57 -6.00 3.64
N CYS A 107 9.85 -5.84 2.53
CA CYS A 107 8.39 -5.97 2.49
C CYS A 107 7.95 -7.37 2.09
N HIS A 108 8.58 -7.94 1.06
CA HIS A 108 8.29 -9.29 0.56
C HIS A 108 9.29 -10.27 1.15
N PRO A 109 8.92 -11.01 2.21
CA PRO A 109 9.80 -12.06 2.71
C PRO A 109 10.12 -13.04 1.59
N LYS A 110 11.34 -13.55 1.56
CA LYS A 110 11.65 -14.70 0.72
C LYS A 110 10.74 -15.83 1.20
N ASN A 111 9.90 -16.36 0.32
CA ASN A 111 9.11 -17.56 0.61
C ASN A 111 10.06 -18.60 1.21
N LYS A 112 9.71 -19.15 2.37
CA LYS A 112 10.36 -20.36 2.87
C LYS A 112 10.01 -21.51 1.94
#